data_AF-A0A7X6WPH8-F1
#
_entry.id   AF-A0A7X6WPH8-F1
#
_cell.length_a   1.000
_cell.length_b   1.000
_cell.length_c   1.000
_cell.angle_alpha   90.00
_cell.angle_beta   90.00
_cell.angle_gamma   90.00
#
_symmetry.space_group_name_H-M   'P 1'
#
loop_
_entity.id
_entity.type
_entity.pdbx_description
1 polymer ?
#
loop_
_entity_poly.entity_id
_entity_poly.type
_entity_poly.pdbx_seq_one_letter_code
_entity_poly.pdbx_strand_id
1 'polypeptide(L)'
;MTAQATYAEKYTLLELMAATIAREFRDGETAFVGVGPPLIAAMVAKLTHAPKLTIAVEGGSIGSSPRRLLTCIADATISERAYSNGPMWRAFGDQQRGF
;
A
#
# COMPACT_ATOMS: atom_id res chain seq x y z
N MET A 1 20.78 20.37 -14.40
CA MET A 1 20.52 19.34 -15.42
C MET A 1 19.17 18.71 -15.10
N THR A 2 18.12 19.03 -15.85
CA THR A 2 16.81 18.36 -15.71
C THR A 2 16.92 17.00 -16.40
N ALA A 3 16.91 15.92 -15.63
CA ALA A 3 16.81 14.58 -16.18
C ALA A 3 15.48 14.48 -16.94
N GLN A 4 15.53 14.14 -18.22
CA GLN A 4 14.34 13.89 -19.02
C GLN A 4 13.71 12.59 -18.50
N ALA A 5 12.53 12.69 -17.90
CA ALA A 5 11.84 11.53 -17.37
C ALA A 5 11.35 10.64 -18.54
N THR A 6 11.84 9.41 -18.61
CA THR A 6 11.36 8.41 -19.54
C THR A 6 10.04 7.83 -19.01
N TYR A 7 8.94 8.06 -19.72
CA TYR A 7 7.63 7.52 -19.38
C TYR A 7 7.35 6.24 -20.17
N ALA A 8 6.55 5.33 -19.60
CA ALA A 8 6.10 4.15 -20.31
C ALA A 8 5.09 4.52 -21.40
N GLU A 9 5.34 4.09 -22.64
CA GLU A 9 4.43 4.32 -23.78
C GLU A 9 3.30 3.28 -23.85
N LYS A 10 3.52 2.10 -23.28
CA LYS A 10 2.56 0.99 -23.26
C LYS A 10 2.22 0.64 -21.82
N TYR A 11 0.97 0.86 -21.46
CA TYR A 11 0.41 0.46 -20.16
C TYR A 11 -1.07 0.12 -20.33
N THR A 12 -1.57 -0.70 -19.42
CA THR A 12 -2.98 -1.01 -19.28
C THR A 12 -3.68 0.09 -18.46
N LEU A 13 -5.01 0.17 -18.58
CA LEU A 13 -5.80 1.09 -17.77
C LEU A 13 -5.64 0.83 -16.26
N LEU A 14 -5.41 -0.42 -15.87
CA LEU A 14 -5.21 -0.80 -14.48
C LEU A 14 -3.88 -0.26 -13.93
N GLU A 15 -2.80 -0.30 -14.73
CA GLU A 15 -1.50 0.29 -14.36
C GLU A 15 -1.59 1.82 -14.27
N LEU A 16 -2.30 2.47 -15.21
CA LEU A 16 -2.54 3.92 -15.13
C LEU A 16 -3.30 4.29 -13.85
N MET A 17 -4.34 3.53 -13.51
CA MET A 17 -5.11 3.73 -12.29
C MET A 17 -4.24 3.51 -11.04
N ALA A 18 -3.48 2.41 -10.97
CA ALA A 18 -2.60 2.13 -9.84
C ALA A 18 -1.53 3.21 -9.67
N ALA A 19 -0.89 3.66 -10.75
CA ALA A 19 0.09 4.75 -10.72
C ALA A 19 -0.54 6.08 -10.29
N THR A 20 -1.81 6.30 -10.61
CA THR A 20 -2.55 7.50 -10.20
C THR A 20 -2.92 7.47 -8.74
N ILE A 21 -3.48 6.36 -8.25
CA ILE A 21 -3.76 6.14 -6.82
C ILE A 21 -2.45 6.22 -6.01
N ALA A 22 -1.34 5.69 -6.53
CA ALA A 22 -0.07 5.72 -5.83
C ALA A 22 0.38 7.14 -5.46
N ARG A 23 0.08 8.14 -6.30
CA ARG A 23 0.43 9.55 -6.07
C ARG A 23 -0.40 10.23 -4.97
N GLU A 24 -1.52 9.63 -4.58
CA GLU A 24 -2.34 10.16 -3.48
C GLU A 24 -1.71 9.87 -2.13
N PHE A 25 -0.80 8.87 -2.06
CA PHE A 25 -0.11 8.57 -0.82
C PHE A 25 1.05 9.53 -0.55
N ARG A 26 1.20 9.94 0.70
CA ARG A 26 2.28 10.80 1.18
C ARG A 26 3.32 10.01 1.96
N ASP A 27 4.59 10.41 1.83
CA ASP A 27 5.65 9.78 2.63
C ASP A 27 5.41 10.02 4.13
N GLY A 28 5.42 8.93 4.91
CA GLY A 28 5.26 8.96 6.37
C GLY A 28 3.82 8.99 6.88
N GLU A 29 2.81 8.98 6.02
CA GLU A 29 1.42 8.82 6.47
C GLU A 29 1.08 7.35 6.76
N THR A 30 -0.03 7.13 7.46
CA THR A 30 -0.62 5.81 7.65
C THR A 30 -1.87 5.71 6.80
N ALA A 31 -1.92 4.71 5.95
CA ALA A 31 -3.05 4.46 5.07
C ALA A 31 -3.69 3.11 5.39
N PHE A 32 -5.02 3.11 5.54
CA PHE A 32 -5.81 1.89 5.56
C PHE A 32 -6.10 1.46 4.12
N VAL A 33 -5.62 0.27 3.73
CA VAL A 33 -5.63 -0.20 2.34
C VAL A 33 -6.31 -1.56 2.25
N GLY A 34 -7.34 -1.63 1.41
CA GLY A 34 -8.09 -2.87 1.13
C GLY A 34 -7.45 -3.70 0.00
N VAL A 35 -8.27 -4.51 -0.67
CA VAL A 35 -7.83 -5.46 -1.72
C VAL A 35 -7.71 -4.82 -3.11
N GLY A 36 -6.84 -5.38 -3.94
CA GLY A 36 -6.83 -5.13 -5.39
C GLY A 36 -5.98 -3.93 -5.79
N PRO A 37 -6.43 -3.09 -6.74
CA PRO A 37 -5.65 -1.96 -7.22
C PRO A 37 -5.15 -0.98 -6.14
N PRO A 38 -5.90 -0.66 -5.07
CA PRO A 38 -5.38 0.15 -3.97
C PRO A 38 -4.16 -0.45 -3.27
N LEU A 39 -4.12 -1.78 -3.10
CA LEU A 39 -3.02 -2.49 -2.46
C LEU A 39 -1.73 -2.41 -3.29
N ILE A 40 -1.87 -2.63 -4.59
CA ILE A 40 -0.75 -2.49 -5.53
C ILE A 40 -0.28 -1.04 -5.57
N ALA A 41 -1.20 -0.07 -5.60
CA ALA A 41 -0.85 1.35 -5.60
C ALA A 41 -0.09 1.77 -4.32
N ALA A 42 -0.53 1.31 -3.15
CA ALA A 42 0.16 1.58 -1.89
C ALA A 42 1.58 0.99 -1.87
N MET A 43 1.75 -0.23 -2.42
CA MET A 43 3.06 -0.85 -2.56
C MET A 43 3.95 -0.08 -3.56
N VAL A 44 3.40 0.35 -4.69
CA VAL A 44 4.13 1.20 -5.66
C VAL A 44 4.56 2.50 -4.99
N ALA A 45 3.68 3.17 -4.24
CA ALA A 45 4.02 4.38 -3.51
C ALA A 45 5.17 4.13 -2.52
N LYS A 46 5.04 3.08 -1.70
CA LYS A 46 6.06 2.68 -0.72
C LYS A 46 7.41 2.33 -1.35
N LEU A 47 7.42 1.69 -2.51
CA LEU A 47 8.65 1.31 -3.21
C LEU A 47 9.27 2.44 -4.04
N THR A 48 8.58 3.56 -4.23
CA THR A 48 9.04 4.67 -5.09
C THR A 48 9.29 5.96 -4.32
N HIS A 49 8.23 6.69 -3.97
CA HIS A 49 8.32 8.07 -3.47
C HIS A 49 7.91 8.21 -2.00
N ALA A 50 7.28 7.19 -1.40
CA ALA A 50 6.76 7.21 -0.03
C ALA A 50 7.32 6.04 0.83
N PRO A 51 8.65 5.86 0.96
CA PRO A 51 9.25 4.72 1.66
C PRO A 51 8.79 4.53 3.11
N LYS A 52 8.41 5.62 3.79
CA LYS A 52 7.91 5.64 5.18
C LYS A 52 6.40 5.48 5.29
N LEU A 53 5.67 5.30 4.17
CA LEU A 53 4.24 4.98 4.19
C LEU A 53 3.96 3.74 5.06
N THR A 54 3.09 3.89 6.04
CA THR A 54 2.61 2.77 6.86
C THR A 54 1.33 2.20 6.24
N ILE A 55 1.43 1.00 5.69
CA ILE A 55 0.28 0.29 5.12
C ILE A 55 -0.39 -0.50 6.25
N ALA A 56 -1.60 -0.11 6.63
CA ALA A 56 -2.48 -0.90 7.49
C ALA A 56 -3.51 -1.61 6.59
N VAL A 57 -3.75 -2.89 6.83
CA VAL A 57 -4.62 -3.69 5.96
C VAL A 57 -5.76 -4.31 6.74
N GLU A 58 -6.88 -4.58 6.05
CA GLU A 58 -8.10 -5.13 6.68
C GLU A 58 -7.88 -6.50 7.36
N GLY A 59 -6.85 -7.25 6.96
CA GLY A 59 -6.43 -8.50 7.59
C GLY A 59 -5.88 -8.33 9.02
N GLY A 60 -5.66 -7.09 9.47
CA GLY A 60 -5.23 -6.77 10.83
C GLY A 60 -3.72 -6.52 10.98
N SER A 61 -2.95 -6.65 9.89
CA SER A 61 -1.52 -6.30 9.88
C SER A 61 -1.33 -4.80 9.73
N ILE A 62 -0.38 -4.24 10.50
CA ILE A 62 -0.02 -2.82 10.46
C ILE A 62 1.46 -2.70 10.09
N GLY A 63 1.75 -1.89 9.08
CA GLY A 63 3.12 -1.64 8.61
C GLY A 63 3.65 -2.73 7.69
N SER A 64 2.78 -3.45 6.97
CA SER A 64 3.18 -4.50 6.03
C SER A 64 4.24 -3.97 5.06
N SER A 65 5.38 -4.67 4.96
CA SER A 65 6.49 -4.27 4.08
C SER A 65 7.21 -5.49 3.49
N PRO A 66 6.49 -6.40 2.81
CA PRO A 66 7.08 -7.59 2.20
C PRO A 66 8.10 -7.22 1.11
N ARG A 67 9.01 -8.17 0.82
CA ARG A 67 9.94 -8.05 -0.32
C ARG A 67 9.29 -8.43 -1.66
N ARG A 68 8.09 -8.98 -1.60
CA ARG A 68 7.25 -9.40 -2.74
C ARG A 68 5.96 -8.59 -2.74
N LEU A 69 5.28 -8.51 -3.88
CA LEU A 69 4.01 -7.80 -3.98
C LEU A 69 2.94 -8.45 -3.09
N LEU A 70 2.17 -7.62 -2.39
CA LEU A 70 0.93 -8.05 -1.78
C LEU A 70 -0.13 -8.25 -2.86
N THR A 71 -0.52 -9.50 -3.08
CA THR A 71 -1.49 -9.88 -4.13
C THR A 71 -2.89 -10.13 -3.58
N CYS A 72 -2.99 -10.47 -2.30
CA CYS A 72 -4.25 -10.79 -1.63
C CYS A 72 -4.13 -10.46 -0.14
N ILE A 73 -5.24 -10.08 0.49
CA ILE A 73 -5.28 -9.84 1.93
C ILE A 73 -5.13 -11.12 2.76
N ALA A 74 -5.54 -12.27 2.21
CA ALA A 74 -5.42 -13.55 2.89
C ALA A 74 -4.03 -14.20 2.71
N ASP A 75 -3.10 -13.55 2.01
CA ASP A 75 -1.73 -14.06 1.84
C ASP A 75 -0.89 -13.72 3.07
N ALA A 76 -0.03 -14.64 3.50
CA ALA A 76 0.97 -14.43 4.54
C ALA A 76 1.87 -13.20 4.29
N THR A 77 1.96 -12.68 3.06
CA THR A 77 2.64 -11.40 2.75
C THR A 77 2.20 -10.24 3.62
N ILE A 78 0.93 -10.20 4.06
CA ILE A 78 0.44 -9.10 4.90
C ILE A 78 1.21 -9.00 6.22
N SER A 79 1.65 -10.14 6.74
CA SER A 79 2.35 -10.22 8.03
C SER A 79 3.86 -10.05 7.90
N GLU A 80 4.41 -10.11 6.68
CA GLU A 80 5.84 -10.01 6.46
C GLU A 80 6.35 -8.60 6.79
N ARG A 81 7.26 -8.55 7.76
CA ARG A 81 7.92 -7.30 8.21
C ARG A 81 6.94 -6.24 8.71
N ALA A 82 5.70 -6.64 9.02
CA ALA A 82 4.72 -5.79 9.69
C ALA A 82 5.21 -5.43 11.10
N TYR A 83 4.86 -4.23 11.57
CA TYR A 83 5.13 -3.81 12.95
C TYR A 83 4.28 -4.58 13.96
N SER A 84 3.05 -4.92 13.56
CA SER A 84 2.11 -5.65 14.39
C SER A 84 1.15 -6.47 13.51
N ASN A 85 0.70 -7.61 14.03
CA ASN A 85 -0.36 -8.43 13.45
C ASN A 85 -1.45 -8.60 14.51
N GLY A 86 -2.61 -8.00 14.26
CA GLY A 86 -3.78 -8.11 15.11
C GLY A 86 -4.92 -8.88 14.43
N PRO A 87 -5.99 -9.20 15.17
CA PRO A 87 -7.20 -9.72 14.55
C PRO A 87 -7.94 -8.60 13.79
N MET A 88 -8.59 -8.96 12.68
CA MET A 88 -9.35 -8.07 11.79
C MET A 88 -10.25 -7.06 12.51
N TRP A 89 -11.00 -7.50 13.52
CA TRP A 89 -11.93 -6.64 14.26
C TRP A 89 -11.23 -5.50 15.02
N ARG A 90 -9.94 -5.62 15.35
CA ARG A 90 -9.17 -4.53 15.96
C ARG A 90 -8.94 -3.42 14.96
N ALA A 91 -8.47 -3.75 13.76
CA ALA A 91 -8.23 -2.77 12.70
C ALA A 91 -9.51 -2.00 12.35
N PHE A 92 -10.64 -2.69 12.18
CA PHE A 92 -11.92 -2.02 11.95
C PHE A 92 -12.45 -1.25 13.17
N GLY A 93 -12.19 -1.73 14.38
CA GLY A 93 -12.52 -1.01 15.61
C GLY A 93 -11.76 0.32 15.74
N ASP A 94 -10.50 0.36 15.31
CA ASP A 94 -9.68 1.57 15.29
C ASP A 94 -10.19 2.56 14.23
N GLN A 95 -10.53 2.08 13.03
CA GLN A 95 -11.15 2.91 11.97
C GLN A 95 -12.48 3.54 12.42
N GLN A 96 -13.34 2.79 13.12
CA GLN A 96 -14.60 3.32 13.67
C GLN A 96 -14.39 4.41 14.72
N ARG A 97 -13.23 4.42 15.38
CA ARG A 97 -12.84 5.44 16.36
C ARG A 97 -12.15 6.66 15.72
N GLY A 98 -11.98 6.65 14.39
CA GLY A 98 -11.34 7.72 13.65
C GLY A 98 -9.82 7.67 13.67
N PHE A 99 -9.23 6.49 13.91
CA PHE A 99 -7.80 6.23 13.71
C PHE A 99 -7.53 5.61 12.34
#